data_AF-A0A2H0L540-F1
#
_entry.id   AF-A0A2H0L540-F1
#
_cell.length_a   1.000
_cell.length_b   1.000
_cell.length_c   1.000
_cell.angle_alpha   90.00
_cell.angle_beta   90.00
_cell.angle_gamma   90.00
#
_symmetry.space_group_name_H-M   'P 1'
#
loop_
_entity.id
_entity.type
_entity.pdbx_description
1 polymer ?
#
loop_
_entity_poly.entity_id
_entity_poly.type
_entity_poly.pdbx_seq_one_letter_code
_entity_poly.pdbx_strand_id
1 'polypeptide(L)'
;MEVTATYNNQWHLTANDSGYNIANPGPDGTKRFYKVNSGPYGNPVITAEPDLAFQAPSTVKYIDSKGNETTPEEKIAGIICKQAGEVMHRFSLSSPKKPKYTVEQEGAELIIDGVRWHLRALFQKDKNRIINYDAWYGPDKPKAVKIVELADLDF
;
A
#
# COMPACT_ATOMS: atom_id res chain seq x y z
N MET A 1 -30.21 14.68 -4.40
CA MET A 1 -30.66 13.66 -3.41
C MET A 1 -29.45 13.17 -2.64
N GLU A 2 -29.50 13.00 -1.31
CA GLU A 2 -28.33 12.52 -0.52
C GLU A 2 -28.47 11.02 -0.22
N VAL A 3 -27.45 10.24 -0.59
CA VAL A 3 -27.35 8.82 -0.29
C VAL A 3 -26.19 8.61 0.69
N THR A 4 -26.49 8.03 1.85
CA THR A 4 -25.46 7.60 2.81
C THR A 4 -25.42 6.07 2.87
N ALA A 5 -24.23 5.49 2.73
CA ALA A 5 -23.99 4.06 2.93
C ALA A 5 -22.88 3.85 3.95
N THR A 6 -23.07 2.87 4.83
CA THR A 6 -22.02 2.40 5.74
C THR A 6 -21.71 0.94 5.45
N TYR A 7 -20.44 0.62 5.22
CA TYR A 7 -19.98 -0.76 4.99
C TYR A 7 -19.06 -1.23 6.12
N ASN A 8 -19.38 -2.40 6.69
CA ASN A 8 -18.68 -3.03 7.82
C ASN A 8 -18.40 -2.09 9.01
N ASN A 9 -19.29 -1.13 9.28
CA ASN A 9 -19.15 -0.11 10.33
C ASN A 9 -17.82 0.67 10.28
N GLN A 10 -17.20 0.71 9.11
CA GLN A 10 -15.86 1.24 8.93
C GLN A 10 -15.81 2.27 7.79
N TRP A 11 -16.52 2.00 6.70
CA TRP A 11 -16.54 2.87 5.54
C TRP A 11 -17.83 3.66 5.51
N HIS A 12 -17.74 4.97 5.43
CA HIS A 12 -18.88 5.85 5.23
C HIS A 12 -18.78 6.49 3.85
N LEU A 13 -19.81 6.29 3.05
CA LEU A 13 -19.98 6.90 1.75
C LEU A 13 -21.16 7.86 1.82
N THR A 14 -20.94 9.12 1.47
CA THR A 14 -22.02 10.08 1.23
C THR A 14 -21.95 10.55 -0.21
N ALA A 15 -23.05 10.50 -0.95
CA ALA A 15 -23.12 10.98 -2.33
C ALA A 15 -24.34 11.90 -2.53
N ASN A 16 -24.15 12.99 -3.26
CA ASN A 16 -25.19 13.93 -3.64
C ASN A 16 -24.94 14.52 -5.04
N ASP A 17 -25.78 15.45 -5.46
CA ASP A 17 -25.74 16.03 -6.81
C ASP A 17 -24.47 16.89 -7.04
N SER A 18 -23.71 17.21 -5.98
CA SER A 18 -22.44 17.95 -6.03
C SER A 18 -21.20 17.05 -5.96
N GLY A 19 -21.36 15.74 -5.73
CA GLY A 19 -20.24 14.79 -5.66
C GLY A 19 -20.43 13.73 -4.58
N TYR A 20 -19.32 13.17 -4.10
CA TYR A 20 -19.35 12.19 -3.02
C TYR A 20 -18.12 12.29 -2.12
N ASN A 21 -18.26 11.80 -0.89
CA ASN A 21 -17.23 11.70 0.12
C ASN A 21 -17.12 10.24 0.57
N ILE A 22 -15.88 9.77 0.75
CA ILE A 22 -15.59 8.45 1.31
C ILE A 22 -14.68 8.63 2.52
N ALA A 23 -15.12 8.17 3.68
CA ALA A 23 -14.34 8.20 4.92
C ALA A 23 -14.16 6.80 5.50
N ASN A 24 -13.00 6.54 6.09
CA ASN A 24 -12.68 5.33 6.85
C ASN A 24 -12.17 5.71 8.25
N PRO A 25 -13.04 6.22 9.14
CA PRO A 25 -12.65 6.55 10.50
C PRO A 25 -12.41 5.28 11.32
N GLY A 26 -11.40 5.34 12.17
CA GLY A 26 -11.15 4.35 13.19
C GLY A 26 -12.14 4.43 14.36
N PRO A 27 -12.07 3.47 15.30
CA PRO A 27 -12.89 3.45 16.51
C PRO A 27 -12.80 4.73 17.37
N ASP A 28 -11.74 5.52 17.17
CA ASP A 28 -11.40 6.77 17.85
C ASP A 28 -11.49 8.00 16.93
N GLY A 29 -12.01 7.85 15.70
CA GLY A 29 -12.08 8.93 14.71
C GLY A 29 -10.78 9.22 13.94
N THR A 30 -9.69 8.48 14.19
CA THR A 30 -8.46 8.57 13.39
C THR A 30 -8.69 8.09 11.95
N LYS A 31 -7.99 8.63 10.95
CA LYS A 31 -8.12 8.13 9.57
C LYS A 31 -7.39 6.80 9.46
N ARG A 32 -8.11 5.69 9.30
CA ARG A 32 -7.51 4.35 9.23
C ARG A 32 -7.52 3.84 7.80
N PHE A 33 -6.45 3.15 7.43
CA PHE A 33 -6.25 2.44 6.15
C PHE A 33 -6.22 3.31 4.89
N TYR A 34 -7.13 4.29 4.74
CA TYR A 34 -7.24 5.10 3.54
C TYR A 34 -7.71 6.53 3.84
N LYS A 35 -7.20 7.50 3.08
CA LYS A 35 -7.70 8.88 3.01
C LYS A 35 -8.11 9.18 1.58
N VAL A 36 -9.33 9.63 1.37
CA VAL A 36 -9.77 10.10 0.05
C VAL A 36 -9.57 11.62 -0.03
N ASN A 37 -8.94 12.06 -1.12
CA ASN A 37 -8.75 13.46 -1.45
C ASN A 37 -9.35 13.74 -2.85
N SER A 38 -9.68 14.99 -3.14
CA SER A 38 -9.97 15.38 -4.53
C SER A 38 -8.69 15.40 -5.36
N GLY A 39 -8.72 14.68 -6.47
CA GLY A 39 -7.72 14.71 -7.51
C GLY A 39 -7.84 15.94 -8.42
N PRO A 40 -6.92 16.09 -9.38
CA PRO A 40 -6.81 17.28 -10.22
C PRO A 40 -8.04 17.54 -11.11
N TYR A 41 -8.85 16.52 -11.38
CA TYR A 41 -10.08 16.63 -12.18
C TYR A 41 -11.36 16.54 -11.33
N GLY A 42 -11.24 16.69 -10.00
CA GLY A 42 -12.36 16.46 -9.07
C GLY A 42 -12.72 14.99 -8.87
N ASN A 43 -11.97 14.06 -9.48
CA ASN A 43 -12.08 12.62 -9.23
C ASN A 43 -11.52 12.26 -7.84
N PRO A 44 -11.91 11.13 -7.22
CA PRO A 44 -11.30 10.70 -5.98
C PRO A 44 -9.86 10.22 -6.22
N VAL A 45 -8.99 10.51 -5.26
CA VAL A 45 -7.67 9.90 -5.13
C VAL A 45 -7.55 9.33 -3.73
N ILE A 46 -7.20 8.05 -3.62
CA ILE A 46 -7.13 7.30 -2.38
C ILE A 46 -5.66 7.19 -1.95
N THR A 47 -5.30 7.75 -0.81
CA THR A 47 -3.99 7.52 -0.18
C THR A 47 -4.10 6.37 0.82
N ALA A 48 -3.41 5.26 0.58
CA ALA A 48 -3.36 4.12 1.49
C ALA A 48 -2.39 4.38 2.66
N GLU A 49 -2.74 3.94 3.88
CA GLU A 49 -1.97 4.16 5.12
C GLU A 49 -1.43 5.61 5.26
N PRO A 50 -2.30 6.63 5.22
CA PRO A 50 -1.86 8.03 5.13
C PRO A 50 -0.87 8.43 6.24
N ASP A 51 -1.03 7.86 7.43
CA ASP A 51 -0.26 8.23 8.62
C ASP A 51 0.83 7.20 8.98
N LEU A 52 0.69 5.94 8.55
CA LEU A 52 1.60 4.84 8.93
C LEU A 52 2.51 4.36 7.79
N ALA A 53 2.25 4.75 6.54
CA ALA A 53 3.11 4.41 5.43
C ALA A 53 4.53 4.95 5.64
N PHE A 54 5.54 4.13 5.33
CA PHE A 54 6.95 4.48 5.47
C PHE A 54 7.62 4.60 4.09
N GLN A 55 8.71 5.35 4.02
CA GLN A 55 9.40 5.59 2.74
C GLN A 55 9.91 4.28 2.15
N ALA A 56 9.88 4.17 0.83
CA ALA A 56 10.59 3.12 0.14
C ALA A 56 12.11 3.27 0.41
N PRO A 57 12.83 2.18 0.75
CA PRO A 57 14.23 2.26 1.19
C PRO A 57 15.13 2.82 0.09
N SER A 58 16.03 3.73 0.45
CA SER A 58 16.96 4.36 -0.52
C SER A 58 18.17 3.48 -0.86
N THR A 59 18.40 2.44 -0.05
CA THR A 59 19.56 1.53 -0.13
C THR A 59 19.43 0.42 -1.16
N VAL A 60 18.29 0.32 -1.86
CA VAL A 60 18.03 -0.70 -2.86
C VAL A 60 17.96 -0.10 -4.26
N LYS A 61 18.41 -0.86 -5.26
CA LYS A 61 18.24 -0.51 -6.66
C LYS A 61 16.80 -0.81 -7.10
N TYR A 62 16.13 0.16 -7.72
CA TYR A 62 14.81 -0.04 -8.31
C TYR A 62 14.88 -0.08 -9.84
N ILE A 63 14.00 -0.89 -10.42
CA ILE A 63 13.78 -0.96 -11.86
C ILE A 63 12.29 -0.93 -12.19
N ASP A 64 11.93 -0.34 -13.33
CA ASP A 64 10.57 -0.35 -13.86
C ASP A 64 10.21 -1.72 -14.48
N SER A 65 8.99 -1.85 -15.01
CA SER A 65 8.52 -3.07 -15.69
C SER A 65 9.32 -3.42 -16.95
N LYS A 66 10.04 -2.46 -17.54
CA LYS A 66 10.91 -2.62 -18.73
C LYS A 66 12.37 -2.88 -18.37
N GLY A 67 12.73 -2.83 -17.08
CA GLY A 67 14.10 -3.03 -16.57
C GLY A 67 14.97 -1.78 -16.52
N ASN A 68 14.41 -0.59 -16.76
CA ASN A 68 15.14 0.67 -16.62
C ASN A 68 15.24 1.05 -15.15
N GLU A 69 16.34 1.70 -14.76
CA GLU A 69 16.50 2.24 -13.41
C GLU A 69 15.48 3.36 -13.15
N THR A 70 14.90 3.35 -11.95
CA THR A 70 13.88 4.32 -11.54
C THR A 70 13.97 4.59 -10.05
N THR A 71 13.14 5.51 -9.54
CA THR A 71 13.03 5.85 -8.13
C THR A 71 11.56 5.75 -7.70
N PRO A 72 11.26 5.11 -6.56
CA PRO A 72 9.90 5.10 -6.01
C PRO A 72 9.47 6.51 -5.61
N GLU A 73 8.30 6.93 -6.07
CA GLU A 73 7.73 8.26 -5.78
C GLU A 73 6.78 8.24 -4.58
N GLU A 74 6.32 7.03 -4.20
CA GLU A 74 5.32 6.84 -3.14
C GLU A 74 5.87 6.01 -1.97
N LYS A 75 5.09 5.97 -0.88
CA LYS A 75 5.44 5.23 0.33
C LYS A 75 4.96 3.78 0.27
N ILE A 76 5.47 2.94 1.17
CA ILE A 76 4.99 1.58 1.39
C ILE A 76 3.83 1.62 2.39
N ALA A 77 2.65 1.18 1.95
CA ALA A 77 1.41 1.16 2.73
C ALA A 77 0.85 -0.26 2.97
N GLY A 78 1.28 -1.26 2.20
CA GLY A 78 0.86 -2.64 2.42
C GLY A 78 2.04 -3.59 2.43
N ILE A 79 1.95 -4.66 3.23
CA ILE A 79 2.96 -5.71 3.28
C ILE A 79 2.36 -7.01 2.77
N ILE A 80 3.08 -7.67 1.86
CA ILE A 80 2.79 -9.02 1.37
C ILE A 80 4.08 -9.83 1.45
N CYS A 81 4.14 -10.82 2.33
CA CYS A 81 5.24 -11.76 2.46
C CYS A 81 4.86 -13.07 1.78
N LYS A 82 5.63 -13.49 0.76
CA LYS A 82 5.35 -14.71 -0.01
C LYS A 82 6.58 -15.62 -0.05
N GLN A 83 6.37 -16.91 0.18
CA GLN A 83 7.40 -17.94 0.12
C GLN A 83 6.85 -19.15 -0.63
N ALA A 84 7.64 -19.74 -1.54
CA ALA A 84 7.26 -20.95 -2.27
C ALA A 84 5.87 -20.92 -2.95
N GLY A 85 5.41 -19.75 -3.40
CA GLY A 85 4.10 -19.60 -4.03
C GLY A 85 2.95 -19.27 -3.06
N GLU A 86 3.17 -19.36 -1.76
CA GLU A 86 2.15 -19.15 -0.73
C GLU A 86 2.33 -17.80 -0.01
N VAL A 87 1.21 -17.15 0.31
CA VAL A 87 1.19 -15.89 1.07
C VAL A 87 1.25 -16.23 2.55
N MET A 88 2.39 -15.94 3.18
CA MET A 88 2.61 -16.20 4.61
C MET A 88 2.05 -15.08 5.48
N HIS A 89 2.23 -13.84 5.04
CA HIS A 89 1.65 -12.67 5.71
C HIS A 89 1.10 -11.69 4.68
N ARG A 90 -0.06 -11.11 4.97
CA ARG A 90 -0.62 -9.99 4.24
C ARG A 90 -1.33 -9.06 5.21
N PHE A 91 -0.87 -7.83 5.32
CA PHE A 91 -1.47 -6.89 6.25
C PHE A 91 -1.27 -5.44 5.86
N SER A 92 -2.24 -4.64 6.30
CA SER A 92 -2.20 -3.19 6.36
C SER A 92 -1.47 -2.73 7.62
N LEU A 93 -0.71 -1.65 7.53
CA LEU A 93 0.06 -1.12 8.67
C LEU A 93 -0.85 -0.61 9.80
N SER A 94 -2.07 -0.17 9.49
CA SER A 94 -3.11 0.22 10.46
C SER A 94 -3.85 -0.96 11.08
N SER A 95 -3.65 -2.19 10.59
CA SER A 95 -4.42 -3.35 11.05
C SER A 95 -4.10 -3.65 12.52
N PRO A 96 -5.11 -3.85 13.39
CA PRO A 96 -4.89 -4.28 14.76
C PRO A 96 -4.52 -5.76 14.83
N LYS A 97 -4.75 -6.52 13.75
CA LYS A 97 -4.43 -7.95 13.63
C LYS A 97 -3.11 -8.20 12.90
N LYS A 98 -2.35 -7.15 12.55
CA LYS A 98 -1.04 -7.33 11.91
C LYS A 98 -0.10 -8.10 12.84
N PRO A 99 0.79 -8.94 12.31
CA PRO A 99 1.83 -9.55 13.12
C PRO A 99 2.73 -8.46 13.72
N LYS A 100 3.46 -8.78 14.78
CA LYS A 100 4.56 -7.91 15.22
C LYS A 100 5.67 -8.00 14.18
N TYR A 101 6.23 -6.85 13.82
CA TYR A 101 7.32 -6.79 12.86
C TYR A 101 8.32 -5.70 13.20
N THR A 102 9.55 -5.88 12.75
CA THR A 102 10.61 -4.86 12.81
C THR A 102 10.98 -4.45 11.39
N VAL A 103 11.10 -3.15 11.17
CA VAL A 103 11.59 -2.58 9.93
C VAL A 103 13.11 -2.42 10.05
N GLU A 104 13.87 -3.03 9.15
CA GLU A 104 15.32 -2.91 9.08
C GLU A 104 15.76 -2.35 7.72
N GLN A 105 16.93 -1.70 7.68
CA GLN A 105 17.49 -1.09 6.47
C GLN A 105 16.46 -0.20 5.73
N GLU A 106 15.82 0.73 6.46
CA GLU A 106 14.78 1.63 5.90
C GLU A 106 13.55 0.90 5.33
N GLY A 107 13.37 -0.38 5.63
CA GLY A 107 12.30 -1.21 5.09
C GLY A 107 12.69 -2.05 3.88
N ALA A 108 13.98 -2.08 3.50
CA ALA A 108 14.48 -3.09 2.58
C ALA A 108 14.31 -4.50 3.16
N GLU A 109 14.26 -4.61 4.50
CA GLU A 109 14.11 -5.86 5.21
C GLU A 109 13.06 -5.75 6.32
N LEU A 110 12.29 -6.81 6.53
CA LEU A 110 11.35 -6.95 7.63
C LEU A 110 11.67 -8.21 8.43
N ILE A 111 11.57 -8.11 9.75
CA ILE A 111 11.61 -9.28 10.63
C ILE A 111 10.20 -9.56 11.14
N ILE A 112 9.67 -10.74 10.84
CA ILE A 112 8.34 -11.19 11.28
C ILE A 112 8.50 -12.60 11.84
N ASP A 113 8.11 -12.81 13.11
CA ASP A 113 8.21 -14.10 13.79
C ASP A 113 9.62 -14.74 13.71
N GLY A 114 10.66 -13.90 13.79
CA GLY A 114 12.07 -14.32 13.70
C GLY A 114 12.57 -14.60 12.27
N VAL A 115 11.71 -14.51 11.26
CA VAL A 115 12.05 -14.69 9.84
C VAL A 115 12.36 -13.35 9.20
N ARG A 116 13.48 -13.28 8.47
CA ARG A 116 13.88 -12.12 7.68
C ARG A 116 13.28 -12.20 6.28
N TRP A 117 12.64 -11.11 5.88
CA TRP A 117 11.97 -10.92 4.61
C TRP A 117 12.64 -9.76 3.87
N HIS A 118 12.99 -9.96 2.60
CA HIS A 118 13.64 -8.95 1.76
C HIS A 118 12.64 -8.36 0.77
N LEU A 119 12.67 -7.04 0.58
CA LEU A 119 11.82 -6.34 -0.38
C LEU A 119 12.16 -6.81 -1.79
N ARG A 120 11.16 -7.20 -2.58
CA ARG A 120 11.32 -7.76 -3.93
C ARG A 120 10.58 -6.97 -5.01
N ALA A 121 9.42 -6.44 -4.68
CA ALA A 121 8.69 -5.56 -5.58
C ALA A 121 7.86 -4.52 -4.82
N LEU A 122 7.55 -3.43 -5.50
CA LEU A 122 6.55 -2.45 -5.11
C LEU A 122 5.44 -2.49 -6.15
N PHE A 123 4.22 -2.73 -5.71
CA PHE A 123 3.05 -2.76 -6.57
C PHE A 123 2.30 -1.44 -6.49
N GLN A 124 2.22 -0.76 -7.63
CA GLN A 124 1.34 0.37 -7.85
C GLN A 124 -0.01 -0.16 -8.33
N LYS A 125 -1.06 0.00 -7.51
CA LYS A 125 -2.38 -0.58 -7.80
C LYS A 125 -3.04 0.11 -8.99
N ASP A 126 -2.99 1.43 -8.96
CA ASP A 126 -3.53 2.33 -9.97
C ASP A 126 -2.86 3.68 -9.78
N LYS A 127 -1.92 4.05 -10.67
CA LYS A 127 -1.12 5.27 -10.49
C LYS A 127 -1.92 6.56 -10.47
N ASN A 128 -3.14 6.54 -11.00
CA ASN A 128 -3.98 7.72 -11.12
C ASN A 128 -4.96 7.87 -9.96
N ARG A 129 -5.25 6.79 -9.23
CA ARG A 129 -6.33 6.76 -8.22
C ARG A 129 -5.92 6.23 -6.86
N ILE A 130 -4.84 5.46 -6.74
CA ILE A 130 -4.41 4.87 -5.48
C ILE A 130 -2.93 5.16 -5.24
N ILE A 131 -2.67 6.02 -4.25
CA ILE A 131 -1.35 6.43 -3.79
C ILE A 131 -0.87 5.46 -2.70
N ASN A 132 0.44 5.20 -2.73
CA ASN A 132 1.24 4.29 -1.93
C ASN A 132 1.19 2.83 -2.42
N TYR A 133 2.36 2.20 -2.33
CA TYR A 133 2.61 0.85 -2.80
C TYR A 133 2.14 -0.23 -1.83
N ASP A 134 1.76 -1.38 -2.38
CA ASP A 134 1.88 -2.64 -1.65
C ASP A 134 3.28 -3.22 -1.91
N ALA A 135 4.05 -3.39 -0.85
CA ALA A 135 5.37 -3.96 -0.91
C ALA A 135 5.32 -5.49 -0.80
N TRP A 136 6.01 -6.15 -1.72
CA TRP A 136 6.13 -7.59 -1.79
C TRP A 136 7.50 -8.03 -1.33
N TYR A 137 7.52 -8.89 -0.31
CA TYR A 137 8.72 -9.42 0.30
C TYR A 137 8.83 -10.94 0.10
N GLY A 138 10.07 -11.43 0.03
CA GLY A 138 10.38 -12.86 -0.01
C GLY A 138 11.65 -13.22 0.77
N PRO A 139 12.01 -14.51 0.86
CA PRO A 139 13.11 -14.99 1.69
C PRO A 139 14.50 -14.65 1.14
N ASP A 140 14.63 -14.44 -0.17
CA ASP A 140 15.91 -14.17 -0.83
C ASP A 140 16.07 -12.70 -1.16
N LYS A 141 17.25 -12.14 -0.89
CA LYS A 141 17.62 -10.78 -1.25
C LYS A 141 17.75 -10.64 -2.78
N PRO A 142 16.96 -9.78 -3.43
CA PRO A 142 17.07 -9.58 -4.88
C PRO A 142 18.23 -8.64 -5.22
N LYS A 143 18.67 -8.69 -6.48
CA LYS A 143 19.65 -7.73 -7.03
C LYS A 143 19.05 -6.34 -7.28
N ALA A 144 17.75 -6.29 -7.57
CA ALA A 144 16.97 -5.08 -7.77
C ALA A 144 15.51 -5.33 -7.41
N VAL A 145 14.81 -4.29 -6.98
CA VAL A 145 13.39 -4.30 -6.64
C VAL A 145 12.60 -3.77 -7.84
N LYS A 146 11.60 -4.52 -8.29
CA LYS A 146 10.74 -4.06 -9.40
C LYS A 146 9.64 -3.14 -8.89
N ILE A 147 9.40 -2.03 -9.57
CA ILE A 147 8.17 -1.25 -9.42
C ILE A 147 7.23 -1.67 -10.55
N VAL A 148 6.05 -2.16 -10.21
CA VAL A 148 5.11 -2.77 -11.15
C VAL A 148 3.74 -2.12 -10.97
N GLU A 149 3.20 -1.54 -12.03
CA GLU A 149 1.79 -1.18 -12.08
C GLU A 149 0.96 -2.44 -12.32
N LEU A 150 -0.17 -2.64 -11.62
CA LEU A 150 -1.00 -3.81 -11.84
C LEU A 150 -1.51 -3.93 -13.28
N ALA A 151 -1.65 -2.79 -13.98
CA ALA A 151 -1.99 -2.74 -15.40
C ALA A 151 -0.89 -3.30 -16.32
N ASP A 152 0.36 -3.40 -15.84
CA ASP A 152 1.48 -3.98 -16.58
C ASP A 152 1.58 -5.51 -16.41
N LEU A 153 0.71 -6.12 -15.59
CA LEU A 153 0.69 -7.56 -15.40
C LEU A 153 -0.17 -8.22 -16.49
N ASP A 154 0.47 -9.03 -17.34
CA ASP A 154 -0.24 -9.97 -18.22
C ASP A 154 -0.76 -11.14 -17.36
N PHE A 155 -2.09 -11.35 -17.40
CA PHE A 155 -2.79 -12.48 -16.75
C PHE A 155 -3.22 -13.52 -17.78
#